data_AF-A0A820RJM2-F1
#
_entry.id   AF-A0A820RJM2-F1
#
_cell.length_a   1.000
_cell.length_b   1.000
_cell.length_c   1.000
_cell.angle_alpha   90.00
_cell.angle_beta   90.00
_cell.angle_gamma   90.00
#
_symmetry.space_group_name_H-M   'P 1'
#
loop_
_entity.id
_entity.type
_entity.pdbx_description
1 polymer ?
#
loop_
_entity_poly.entity_id
_entity_poly.type
_entity_poly.pdbx_seq_one_letter_code
_entity_poly.pdbx_strand_id
1 'polypeptide(L)'
;MISTEYIFLILVYAPIYVNGICNSQIGPLRTTECSLVNNFNTKQWHSCLTNIYIQQQSQGRHRCGDETVRYCNYPCMHEVYYLEANLVIDPCTCNDSSVLPASALPTECLSPDGSDCDWYKNCLERKYSCQGTPTEHMATYAKTFCELHTQHNELFSDRAQRWIDDARKCLQMALVPFVRPFNNGNCQKIRERAFDSYKPCYIRPYPEVASICHMTRRDWLRIFWTLKTAFIASAPIAYSSLQNVVDTFNECSMDTEANDFGHIFKEFKLTIDLIDTPWDNLNKDQSDQIAVRIAHQIARIALAPPQRWGWYAYGIPLTSMQHSPTGYKQMAIELLVADLPGIVNETLVPPVNITNVEFNEIIMRIENAVIKGNLLIQIDNGTYYVSQMTYCLDAKCYATTENYSAPPYAPKN
;
A
#
# COMPACT_ATOMS: atom_id res chain seq x y z
N MET A 1 -1.33 13.25 26.86
CA MET A 1 -2.70 12.83 27.24
C MET A 1 -3.71 13.73 26.56
N ILE A 2 -4.12 13.38 25.34
CA ILE A 2 -5.42 13.77 24.76
C ILE A 2 -5.82 12.55 23.93
N SER A 3 -6.70 11.72 24.48
CA SER A 3 -7.30 10.58 23.78
C SER A 3 -8.46 11.10 22.94
N THR A 4 -8.27 11.18 21.63
CA THR A 4 -9.38 11.41 20.70
C THR A 4 -10.09 10.08 20.48
N GLU A 5 -11.11 9.80 21.29
CA GLU A 5 -12.02 8.68 21.04
C GLU A 5 -12.83 8.97 19.76
N TYR A 6 -12.54 8.24 18.70
CA TYR A 6 -13.39 8.21 17.51
C TYR A 6 -14.65 7.38 17.85
N ILE A 7 -15.76 8.06 18.16
CA ILE A 7 -17.08 7.43 18.23
C ILE A 7 -17.45 6.97 16.81
N PHE A 8 -17.32 5.68 16.53
CA PHE A 8 -17.87 5.06 15.33
C PHE A 8 -19.39 4.91 15.50
N LEU A 9 -20.16 5.77 14.83
CA LEU A 9 -21.61 5.58 14.67
C LEU A 9 -21.85 4.34 13.81
N ILE A 10 -22.26 3.23 14.44
CA ILE A 10 -22.63 2.01 13.74
C ILE A 10 -24.06 2.18 13.22
N LEU A 11 -24.25 2.18 11.90
CA LEU A 11 -25.56 2.36 11.26
C LEU A 11 -26.25 1.02 11.03
N VAL A 12 -27.52 0.94 11.45
CA VAL A 12 -28.38 -0.24 11.40
C VAL A 12 -29.38 -0.07 10.26
N TYR A 13 -29.34 -0.94 9.24
CA TYR A 13 -30.17 -0.81 8.04
C TYR A 13 -31.26 -1.87 7.95
N ALA A 14 -32.52 -1.42 8.02
CA ALA A 14 -33.72 -2.24 7.80
C ALA A 14 -34.44 -1.82 6.51
N PRO A 15 -34.30 -2.57 5.41
CA PRO A 15 -35.07 -2.33 4.19
C PRO A 15 -36.53 -2.79 4.35
N ILE A 16 -37.47 -2.03 3.80
CA ILE A 16 -38.90 -2.39 3.77
C ILE A 16 -39.11 -3.31 2.56
N TYR A 17 -39.33 -4.62 2.79
CA TYR A 17 -39.48 -5.60 1.71
C TYR A 17 -40.91 -6.13 1.54
N VAL A 18 -41.35 -6.14 0.28
CA VAL A 18 -42.40 -7.02 -0.24
C VAL A 18 -41.69 -8.01 -1.18
N ASN A 19 -41.51 -9.26 -0.74
CA ASN A 19 -40.96 -10.41 -1.50
C ASN A 19 -39.57 -10.22 -2.16
N GLY A 20 -38.51 -10.06 -1.37
CA GLY A 20 -37.12 -10.08 -1.87
C GLY A 20 -36.57 -11.50 -2.09
N ILE A 21 -35.66 -11.67 -3.05
CA ILE A 21 -34.97 -12.93 -3.37
C ILE A 21 -33.94 -13.30 -2.29
N CYS A 22 -33.39 -12.29 -1.60
CA CYS A 22 -32.41 -12.48 -0.53
C CYS A 22 -33.07 -12.97 0.77
N ASN A 23 -33.12 -14.29 0.96
CA ASN A 23 -33.58 -14.87 2.21
C ASN A 23 -32.56 -14.62 3.34
N SER A 24 -33.03 -14.12 4.48
CA SER A 24 -32.18 -13.69 5.60
C SER A 24 -31.36 -14.81 6.27
N GLN A 25 -31.74 -16.08 6.08
CA GLN A 25 -31.08 -17.24 6.70
C GLN A 25 -30.35 -18.12 5.70
N ILE A 26 -30.93 -18.30 4.52
CA ILE A 26 -30.46 -19.25 3.51
C ILE A 26 -29.67 -18.54 2.40
N GLY A 27 -29.91 -17.24 2.20
CA GLY A 27 -29.54 -16.57 0.97
C GLY A 27 -30.20 -17.24 -0.24
N PRO A 28 -29.88 -16.81 -1.46
CA PRO A 28 -28.56 -17.18 -1.93
C PRO A 28 -27.61 -16.00 -1.88
N LEU A 29 -26.39 -16.25 -1.36
CA LEU A 29 -25.26 -15.37 -1.63
C LEU A 29 -25.24 -15.14 -3.15
N ARG A 30 -25.03 -13.89 -3.60
CA ARG A 30 -24.70 -13.52 -5.00
C ARG A 30 -25.89 -13.21 -5.93
N THR A 31 -27.14 -13.18 -5.46
CA THR A 31 -28.23 -12.63 -6.28
C THR A 31 -28.24 -11.11 -6.23
N THR A 32 -28.46 -10.50 -7.39
CA THR A 32 -28.71 -9.06 -7.48
C THR A 32 -30.21 -8.80 -7.68
N GLU A 33 -30.77 -7.86 -6.93
CA GLU A 33 -32.15 -7.42 -7.10
C GLU A 33 -32.27 -5.90 -7.16
N CYS A 34 -33.36 -5.44 -7.78
CA CYS A 34 -33.69 -4.04 -7.90
C CYS A 34 -34.76 -3.67 -6.88
N SER A 35 -34.44 -2.80 -5.92
CA SER A 35 -35.38 -2.36 -4.88
C SER A 35 -35.12 -0.92 -4.43
N LEU A 36 -36.03 -0.37 -3.63
CA LEU A 36 -35.87 0.97 -3.04
C LEU A 36 -35.31 0.82 -1.62
N VAL A 37 -34.36 1.67 -1.25
CA VAL A 37 -33.79 1.73 0.10
C VAL A 37 -34.21 3.04 0.74
N ASN A 38 -34.52 3.00 2.04
CA ASN A 38 -34.76 4.20 2.82
C ASN A 38 -33.55 5.15 2.67
N ASN A 39 -33.81 6.45 2.49
CA ASN A 39 -32.81 7.53 2.25
C ASN A 39 -32.30 7.70 0.82
N PHE A 40 -32.74 6.86 -0.14
CA PHE A 40 -32.48 7.07 -1.57
C PHE A 40 -33.77 7.44 -2.32
N ASN A 41 -33.63 8.24 -3.37
CA ASN A 41 -34.78 8.76 -4.11
C ASN A 41 -35.27 7.84 -5.23
N THR A 42 -34.48 6.83 -5.63
CA THR A 42 -34.82 5.89 -6.70
C THR A 42 -34.40 4.45 -6.36
N LYS A 43 -34.92 3.48 -7.13
CA LYS A 43 -34.51 2.08 -6.99
C LYS A 43 -33.05 1.89 -7.43
N GLN A 44 -32.36 1.01 -6.73
CA GLN A 44 -30.97 0.67 -7.01
C GLN A 44 -30.74 -0.84 -6.99
N TRP A 45 -29.60 -1.28 -7.51
CA TRP A 45 -29.16 -2.66 -7.40
C TRP A 45 -28.71 -2.99 -5.97
N HIS A 46 -28.99 -4.22 -5.53
CA HIS A 46 -28.60 -4.76 -4.23
C HIS A 46 -27.94 -6.10 -4.44
N SER A 47 -26.88 -6.38 -3.71
CA SER A 47 -26.27 -7.71 -3.65
C SER A 47 -26.73 -8.42 -2.39
N CYS A 48 -27.26 -9.65 -2.50
CA CYS A 48 -27.51 -10.50 -1.33
C CYS A 48 -26.18 -11.04 -0.79
N LEU A 49 -25.78 -10.55 0.39
CA LEU A 49 -24.46 -10.81 0.99
C LEU A 49 -24.61 -11.21 2.45
N THR A 50 -23.60 -11.90 2.99
CA THR A 50 -23.60 -12.22 4.41
C THR A 50 -23.35 -10.97 5.25
N ASN A 51 -23.88 -10.94 6.47
CA ASN A 51 -23.58 -9.90 7.44
C ASN A 51 -22.05 -9.76 7.65
N ILE A 52 -21.34 -10.90 7.72
CA ILE A 52 -19.88 -10.95 7.83
C ILE A 52 -19.21 -10.28 6.61
N TYR A 53 -19.65 -10.60 5.39
CA TYR A 53 -19.08 -9.97 4.19
C TYR A 53 -19.29 -8.46 4.20
N ILE A 54 -20.48 -7.99 4.57
CA ILE A 54 -20.81 -6.56 4.61
C ILE A 54 -19.93 -5.83 5.62
N GLN A 55 -19.76 -6.40 6.81
CA GLN A 55 -18.86 -5.84 7.83
C GLN A 55 -17.41 -5.83 7.35
N GLN A 56 -16.96 -6.90 6.69
CA GLN A 56 -15.62 -6.98 6.13
C GLN A 56 -15.39 -5.92 5.04
N GLN A 57 -16.31 -5.82 4.07
CA GLN A 57 -16.20 -4.92 2.93
C GLN A 57 -16.31 -3.44 3.31
N SER A 58 -17.13 -3.14 4.33
CA SER A 58 -17.36 -1.78 4.82
C SER A 58 -16.42 -1.39 5.97
N GLN A 59 -15.48 -2.26 6.35
CA GLN A 59 -14.61 -2.08 7.52
C GLN A 59 -15.39 -1.80 8.82
N GLY A 60 -16.52 -2.49 8.98
CA GLY A 60 -17.41 -2.41 10.12
C GLY A 60 -18.42 -1.27 10.09
N ARG A 61 -18.42 -0.42 9.04
CA ARG A 61 -19.38 0.69 8.93
C ARG A 61 -20.81 0.21 8.72
N HIS A 62 -20.97 -0.89 7.98
CA HIS A 62 -22.25 -1.46 7.62
C HIS A 62 -22.39 -2.86 8.18
N ARG A 63 -23.62 -3.21 8.53
CA ARG A 63 -24.05 -4.53 8.97
C ARG A 63 -25.51 -4.71 8.57
N CYS A 64 -25.99 -5.94 8.62
CA CYS A 64 -27.42 -6.19 8.51
C CYS A 64 -28.17 -5.53 9.68
N GLY A 65 -29.37 -5.01 9.42
CA GLY A 65 -30.16 -4.32 10.45
C GLY A 65 -30.57 -5.22 11.62
N ASP A 66 -30.70 -6.52 11.38
CA ASP A 66 -30.91 -7.55 12.40
C ASP A 66 -29.62 -8.37 12.53
N GLU A 67 -29.01 -8.38 13.72
CA GLU A 67 -27.75 -9.10 13.97
C GLU A 67 -27.95 -10.63 13.95
N THR A 68 -29.19 -11.11 14.06
CA THR A 68 -29.53 -12.54 14.00
C THR A 68 -29.64 -13.05 12.56
N VAL A 69 -29.68 -12.16 11.57
CA VAL A 69 -29.74 -12.57 10.17
C VAL A 69 -28.35 -12.84 9.61
N ARG A 70 -28.25 -13.91 8.82
CA ARG A 70 -27.00 -14.31 8.16
C ARG A 70 -26.78 -13.53 6.87
N TYR A 71 -27.86 -13.20 6.16
CA TYR A 71 -27.83 -12.53 4.87
C TYR A 71 -28.71 -11.27 4.89
N CYS A 72 -28.30 -10.26 4.14
CA CYS A 72 -29.15 -9.13 3.83
C CYS A 72 -28.74 -8.50 2.49
N ASN A 73 -29.63 -7.67 1.97
CA ASN A 73 -29.38 -6.90 0.77
C ASN A 73 -28.45 -5.74 1.07
N TYR A 74 -27.33 -5.70 0.34
CA TYR A 74 -26.35 -4.63 0.42
C TYR A 74 -26.47 -3.72 -0.80
N PRO A 75 -26.90 -2.46 -0.61
CA PRO A 75 -27.14 -1.55 -1.72
C PRO A 75 -25.86 -1.15 -2.47
N CYS A 76 -25.97 -1.05 -3.79
CA CYS A 76 -24.86 -0.70 -4.70
C CYS A 76 -24.21 0.64 -4.33
N MET A 77 -24.99 1.64 -3.91
CA MET A 77 -24.45 2.94 -3.53
C MET A 77 -23.50 2.86 -2.33
N HIS A 78 -23.75 1.98 -1.37
CA HIS A 78 -22.82 1.73 -0.27
C HIS A 78 -21.60 0.93 -0.71
N GLU A 79 -21.81 -0.10 -1.56
CA GLU A 79 -20.73 -1.00 -2.00
C GLU A 79 -19.73 -0.31 -2.94
N VAL A 80 -20.22 0.50 -3.88
CA VAL A 80 -19.42 1.11 -4.96
C VAL A 80 -18.98 2.53 -4.60
N TYR A 81 -19.86 3.33 -4.01
CA TYR A 81 -19.64 4.77 -3.84
C TYR A 81 -19.47 5.20 -2.39
N TYR A 82 -19.68 4.31 -1.41
CA TYR A 82 -19.68 4.63 0.02
C TYR A 82 -20.64 5.77 0.39
N LEU A 83 -21.77 5.88 -0.32
CA LEU A 83 -22.78 6.89 -0.07
C LEU A 83 -23.94 6.28 0.71
N GLU A 84 -24.34 6.98 1.78
CA GLU A 84 -25.38 6.51 2.72
C GLU A 84 -26.79 6.99 2.40
N ALA A 85 -26.91 8.01 1.55
CA ALA A 85 -28.16 8.65 1.18
C ALA A 85 -28.00 9.44 -0.13
N ASN A 86 -29.11 10.03 -0.61
CA ASN A 86 -29.23 10.94 -1.76
C ASN A 86 -29.52 10.24 -3.10
N LEU A 87 -29.03 10.84 -4.19
CA LEU A 87 -29.25 10.38 -5.56
C LEU A 87 -28.51 9.07 -5.80
N VAL A 88 -29.21 8.10 -6.38
CA VAL A 88 -28.56 6.89 -6.92
C VAL A 88 -27.82 7.27 -8.20
N ILE A 89 -26.54 6.92 -8.28
CA ILE A 89 -25.65 7.25 -9.38
C ILE A 89 -25.45 6.01 -10.25
N ASP A 90 -25.49 6.18 -11.57
CA ASP A 90 -25.17 5.10 -12.49
C ASP A 90 -23.75 4.53 -12.22
N PRO A 91 -23.56 3.21 -12.25
CA PRO A 91 -24.50 2.21 -12.76
C PRO A 91 -25.39 1.56 -11.69
N CYS A 92 -25.53 2.17 -10.50
CA CYS A 92 -26.35 1.58 -9.42
C CYS A 92 -27.85 1.68 -9.66
N THR A 93 -28.31 2.56 -10.56
CA THR A 93 -29.73 2.78 -10.85
C THR A 93 -30.36 1.56 -11.53
N CYS A 94 -31.60 1.26 -11.16
CA CYS A 94 -32.40 0.22 -11.82
C CYS A 94 -33.89 0.55 -11.78
N ASN A 95 -34.69 -0.20 -12.54
CA ASN A 95 -36.14 -0.19 -12.50
C ASN A 95 -36.69 -1.63 -12.58
N ASP A 96 -38.02 -1.79 -12.49
CA ASP A 96 -38.67 -3.12 -12.49
C ASP A 96 -38.48 -3.91 -13.79
N SER A 97 -38.15 -3.21 -14.89
CA SER A 97 -37.85 -3.83 -16.19
C SER A 97 -36.37 -4.11 -16.38
N SER A 98 -35.52 -3.74 -15.43
CA SER A 98 -34.07 -3.89 -15.55
C SER A 98 -33.69 -5.35 -15.34
N VAL A 99 -32.98 -5.90 -16.31
CA VAL A 99 -32.44 -7.27 -16.24
C VAL A 99 -30.94 -7.18 -16.38
N LEU A 100 -30.22 -7.67 -15.37
CA LEU A 100 -28.77 -7.83 -15.49
C LEU A 100 -28.46 -9.08 -16.30
N PRO A 101 -27.46 -9.03 -17.19
CA PRO A 101 -26.98 -10.22 -17.85
C PRO A 101 -26.46 -11.20 -16.78
N ALA A 102 -26.68 -12.49 -17.00
CA ALA A 102 -26.07 -13.52 -16.17
C ALA A 102 -24.55 -13.30 -16.14
N SER A 103 -23.96 -13.28 -14.94
CA SER A 103 -22.52 -13.13 -14.79
C SER A 103 -21.82 -14.27 -15.52
N ALA A 104 -20.97 -13.93 -16.50
CA ALA A 104 -20.08 -14.90 -17.13
C ALA A 104 -18.92 -15.34 -16.21
N LEU A 105 -18.79 -14.67 -15.05
CA LEU A 105 -17.78 -14.97 -14.05
C LEU A 105 -18.25 -16.04 -13.06
N PRO A 106 -17.35 -16.93 -12.61
CA PRO A 106 -17.60 -17.88 -11.53
C PRO A 106 -18.09 -17.22 -10.23
N THR A 107 -18.76 -17.99 -9.38
CA THR A 107 -19.35 -17.49 -8.13
C THR A 107 -18.31 -17.03 -7.12
N GLU A 108 -17.11 -17.57 -7.20
CA GLU A 108 -15.95 -17.28 -6.35
C GLU A 108 -15.47 -15.84 -6.59
N CYS A 109 -15.69 -15.31 -7.80
CA CYS A 109 -15.35 -13.93 -8.14
C CYS A 109 -16.13 -12.90 -7.30
N LEU A 110 -17.34 -13.25 -6.88
CA LEU A 110 -18.28 -12.36 -6.21
C LEU A 110 -18.14 -12.36 -4.68
N SER A 111 -17.33 -13.28 -4.13
CA SER A 111 -17.05 -13.39 -2.70
C SER A 111 -15.75 -14.20 -2.49
N PRO A 112 -14.58 -13.62 -2.84
CA PRO A 112 -13.30 -14.29 -2.66
C PRO A 112 -13.01 -14.55 -1.19
N ASP A 113 -12.39 -15.69 -0.89
CA ASP A 113 -11.92 -16.01 0.46
C ASP A 113 -10.57 -15.37 0.80
N GLY A 114 -9.90 -14.77 -0.19
CA GLY A 114 -8.60 -14.13 -0.06
C GLY A 114 -7.42 -15.04 -0.41
N SER A 115 -7.61 -16.35 -0.49
CA SER A 115 -6.52 -17.32 -0.66
C SER A 115 -6.18 -17.60 -2.13
N ASP A 116 -7.15 -17.48 -3.03
CA ASP A 116 -6.96 -17.68 -4.46
C ASP A 116 -6.38 -16.43 -5.14
N CYS A 117 -5.08 -16.46 -5.41
CA CYS A 117 -4.39 -15.39 -6.12
C CYS A 117 -4.71 -15.32 -7.61
N ASP A 118 -5.22 -16.40 -8.20
CA ASP A 118 -5.69 -16.38 -9.59
C ASP A 118 -7.00 -15.62 -9.74
N TRP A 119 -7.66 -15.20 -8.65
CA TRP A 119 -8.83 -14.31 -8.68
C TRP A 119 -8.57 -13.05 -9.53
N TYR A 120 -7.39 -12.42 -9.41
CA TYR A 120 -7.06 -11.22 -10.21
C TYR A 120 -7.16 -11.49 -11.71
N LYS A 121 -6.69 -12.66 -12.15
CA LYS A 121 -6.72 -13.07 -13.55
C LYS A 121 -8.09 -13.60 -13.99
N ASN A 122 -8.63 -14.55 -13.22
CA ASN A 122 -9.81 -15.32 -13.59
C ASN A 122 -11.12 -14.54 -13.38
N CYS A 123 -11.10 -13.47 -12.58
CA CYS A 123 -12.25 -12.64 -12.27
C CYS A 123 -12.10 -11.21 -12.79
N LEU A 124 -11.07 -10.49 -12.31
CA LEU A 124 -10.92 -9.07 -12.61
C LEU A 124 -10.48 -8.84 -14.06
N GLU A 125 -9.38 -9.45 -14.49
CA GLU A 125 -8.88 -9.32 -15.88
C GLU A 125 -9.85 -9.95 -16.89
N ARG A 126 -10.49 -11.07 -16.52
CA ARG A 126 -11.51 -11.70 -17.37
C ARG A 126 -12.68 -10.76 -17.69
N LYS A 127 -13.05 -9.86 -16.77
CA LYS A 127 -14.08 -8.85 -17.01
C LYS A 127 -13.52 -7.58 -17.66
N TYR A 128 -12.30 -7.18 -17.28
CA TYR A 128 -11.65 -5.97 -17.75
C TYR A 128 -10.29 -6.30 -18.35
N SER A 129 -10.25 -6.49 -19.66
CA SER A 129 -9.00 -6.65 -20.41
C SER A 129 -8.22 -5.33 -20.43
N CYS A 130 -7.42 -5.10 -19.39
CA CYS A 130 -6.62 -3.88 -19.22
C CYS A 130 -5.25 -3.93 -19.91
N GLN A 131 -5.10 -4.79 -20.93
CA GLN A 131 -3.84 -5.02 -21.63
C GLN A 131 -3.26 -3.73 -22.21
N GLY A 132 -1.95 -3.55 -22.07
CA GLY A 132 -1.22 -2.36 -22.50
C GLY A 132 -1.45 -1.12 -21.63
N THR A 133 -2.17 -1.25 -20.50
CA THR A 133 -2.42 -0.13 -19.58
C THR A 133 -1.60 -0.28 -18.29
N PRO A 134 -1.42 0.81 -17.51
CA PRO A 134 -0.90 0.71 -16.15
C PRO A 134 -1.71 -0.23 -15.23
N THR A 135 -2.95 -0.57 -15.57
CA THR A 135 -3.80 -1.42 -14.72
C THR A 135 -3.47 -2.91 -14.88
N GLU A 136 -3.00 -3.34 -16.06
CA GLU A 136 -2.46 -4.70 -16.26
C GLU A 136 -1.28 -4.96 -15.33
N HIS A 137 -0.37 -3.99 -15.25
CA HIS A 137 0.77 -4.04 -14.34
C HIS A 137 0.33 -4.09 -12.87
N MET A 138 -0.78 -3.43 -12.50
CA MET A 138 -1.34 -3.49 -11.15
C MET A 138 -1.95 -4.86 -10.83
N ALA A 139 -2.73 -5.46 -11.74
CA ALA A 139 -3.31 -6.78 -11.52
C ALA A 139 -2.23 -7.86 -11.43
N THR A 140 -1.22 -7.80 -12.32
CA THR A 140 -0.02 -8.65 -12.26
C THR A 140 0.71 -8.46 -10.93
N TYR A 141 0.89 -7.21 -10.50
CA TYR A 141 1.50 -6.89 -9.22
C TYR A 141 0.71 -7.47 -8.04
N ALA A 142 -0.61 -7.27 -8.00
CA ALA A 142 -1.46 -7.74 -6.91
C ALA A 142 -1.47 -9.27 -6.81
N LYS A 143 -1.39 -9.97 -7.95
CA LYS A 143 -1.19 -11.42 -8.02
C LYS A 143 0.17 -11.83 -7.43
N THR A 144 1.26 -11.20 -7.88
CA THR A 144 2.61 -11.47 -7.35
C THR A 144 2.66 -11.25 -5.84
N PHE A 145 2.09 -10.15 -5.35
CA PHE A 145 1.95 -9.86 -3.92
C PHE A 145 1.20 -10.98 -3.19
N CYS A 146 0.06 -11.38 -3.73
CA CYS A 146 -0.79 -12.42 -3.15
C CYS A 146 -0.04 -13.75 -3.01
N GLU A 147 0.77 -14.11 -4.01
CA GLU A 147 1.56 -15.35 -4.05
C GLU A 147 2.74 -15.33 -3.09
N LEU A 148 3.34 -14.17 -2.84
CA LEU A 148 4.50 -14.04 -1.95
C LEU A 148 4.18 -14.43 -0.51
N HIS A 149 2.94 -14.23 -0.06
CA HIS A 149 2.56 -14.68 1.27
C HIS A 149 2.69 -16.19 1.42
N THR A 150 2.21 -16.95 0.44
CA THR A 150 2.30 -18.41 0.43
C THR A 150 3.75 -18.88 0.36
N GLN A 151 4.62 -18.13 -0.32
CA GLN A 151 6.05 -18.48 -0.48
C GLN A 151 6.90 -18.15 0.76
N HIS A 152 6.46 -17.21 1.61
CA HIS A 152 7.24 -16.69 2.73
C HIS A 152 6.53 -16.85 4.09
N ASN A 153 5.46 -17.63 4.16
CA ASN A 153 4.63 -17.81 5.37
C ASN A 153 5.49 -18.17 6.60
N GLU A 154 6.48 -19.05 6.45
CA GLU A 154 7.41 -19.49 7.50
C GLU A 154 8.28 -18.37 8.07
N LEU A 155 8.41 -17.22 7.38
CA LEU A 155 9.18 -16.07 7.86
C LEU A 155 8.41 -15.21 8.87
N PHE A 156 7.09 -15.38 8.97
CA PHE A 156 6.24 -14.47 9.73
C PHE A 156 5.77 -15.11 11.04
N SER A 157 5.67 -14.30 12.11
CA SER A 157 4.97 -14.74 13.32
C SER A 157 3.51 -15.11 13.02
N ASP A 158 2.87 -15.93 13.85
CA ASP A 158 1.43 -16.27 13.71
C ASP A 158 0.54 -15.03 13.56
N ARG A 159 0.90 -13.95 14.26
CA ARG A 159 0.19 -12.67 14.20
C ARG A 159 0.37 -12.00 12.83
N ALA A 160 1.60 -11.98 12.33
CA ALA A 160 1.90 -11.43 11.01
C ALA A 160 1.26 -12.25 9.89
N GLN A 161 1.28 -13.58 9.97
CA GLN A 161 0.60 -14.44 8.99
C GLN A 161 -0.90 -14.13 8.89
N ARG A 162 -1.61 -14.10 10.03
CA ARG A 162 -3.04 -13.75 10.06
C ARG A 162 -3.30 -12.38 9.44
N TRP A 163 -2.49 -11.38 9.79
CA TRP A 163 -2.63 -10.06 9.19
C TRP A 163 -2.40 -10.07 7.68
N ILE A 164 -1.42 -10.82 7.17
CA ILE A 164 -1.18 -10.89 5.72
C ILE A 164 -2.39 -11.54 5.03
N ASP A 165 -2.92 -12.63 5.59
CA ASP A 165 -4.12 -13.29 5.07
C ASP A 165 -5.32 -12.32 5.01
N ASP A 166 -5.56 -11.58 6.10
CA ASP A 166 -6.64 -10.63 6.20
C ASP A 166 -6.44 -9.41 5.29
N ALA A 167 -5.22 -8.88 5.19
CA ALA A 167 -4.87 -7.79 4.28
C ALA A 167 -5.08 -8.22 2.83
N ARG A 168 -4.59 -9.40 2.44
CA ARG A 168 -4.78 -9.99 1.11
C ARG A 168 -6.26 -10.12 0.76
N LYS A 169 -7.05 -10.67 1.68
CA LYS A 169 -8.50 -10.79 1.50
C LYS A 169 -9.17 -9.42 1.37
N CYS A 170 -8.81 -8.46 2.21
CA CYS A 170 -9.34 -7.09 2.15
C CYS A 170 -9.06 -6.43 0.80
N LEU A 171 -7.85 -6.60 0.25
CA LEU A 171 -7.46 -6.07 -1.06
C LEU A 171 -8.29 -6.66 -2.20
N GLN A 172 -8.53 -7.98 -2.20
CA GLN A 172 -9.40 -8.61 -3.20
C GLN A 172 -10.85 -8.12 -3.04
N MET A 173 -11.37 -8.10 -1.81
CA MET A 173 -12.73 -7.65 -1.52
C MET A 173 -12.98 -6.20 -1.96
N ALA A 174 -12.00 -5.30 -1.78
CA ALA A 174 -12.09 -3.92 -2.22
C ALA A 174 -12.36 -3.77 -3.73
N LEU A 175 -11.95 -4.76 -4.54
CA LEU A 175 -12.12 -4.80 -5.99
C LEU A 175 -13.35 -5.61 -6.44
N VAL A 176 -13.98 -6.41 -5.57
CA VAL A 176 -15.22 -7.13 -5.88
C VAL A 176 -16.34 -6.26 -6.47
N PRO A 177 -16.55 -5.00 -6.03
CA PRO A 177 -17.58 -4.14 -6.62
C PRO A 177 -17.46 -4.01 -8.14
N PHE A 178 -16.25 -4.10 -8.71
CA PHE A 178 -16.04 -4.03 -10.16
C PHE A 178 -16.48 -5.30 -10.89
N VAL A 179 -16.41 -6.48 -10.27
CA VAL A 179 -16.85 -7.74 -10.89
C VAL A 179 -18.34 -8.01 -10.72
N ARG A 180 -19.07 -7.18 -9.97
CA ARG A 180 -20.53 -7.23 -9.87
C ARG A 180 -21.20 -7.06 -11.24
N PRO A 181 -22.35 -7.72 -11.52
CA PRO A 181 -22.98 -7.64 -12.85
C PRO A 181 -23.47 -6.23 -13.22
N PHE A 182 -23.85 -5.43 -12.22
CA PHE A 182 -24.30 -4.04 -12.42
C PHE A 182 -23.16 -3.05 -12.65
N ASN A 183 -21.90 -3.39 -12.34
CA ASN A 183 -20.80 -2.43 -12.43
C ASN A 183 -20.21 -2.39 -13.85
N ASN A 184 -20.08 -1.18 -14.41
CA ASN A 184 -19.50 -0.89 -15.73
C ASN A 184 -18.21 -0.04 -15.61
N GLY A 185 -17.41 -0.28 -14.58
CA GLY A 185 -16.15 0.42 -14.34
C GLY A 185 -15.14 0.30 -15.50
N ASN A 186 -13.98 0.91 -15.32
CA ASN A 186 -12.90 0.87 -16.29
C ASN A 186 -11.56 0.66 -15.58
N CYS A 187 -10.52 0.37 -16.35
CA CYS A 187 -9.18 0.11 -15.83
C CYS A 187 -8.66 1.24 -14.93
N GLN A 188 -8.92 2.51 -15.27
CA GLN A 188 -8.53 3.64 -14.45
C GLN A 188 -9.19 3.62 -13.06
N LYS A 189 -10.51 3.44 -12.99
CA LYS A 189 -11.26 3.37 -11.71
C LYS A 189 -10.83 2.17 -10.87
N ILE A 190 -10.53 1.04 -11.51
CA ILE A 190 -10.01 -0.17 -10.84
C ILE A 190 -8.65 0.13 -10.20
N ARG A 191 -7.78 0.82 -10.95
CA ARG A 191 -6.46 1.23 -10.45
C ARG A 191 -6.57 2.17 -9.26
N GLU A 192 -7.38 3.22 -9.36
CA GLU A 192 -7.63 4.17 -8.27
C GLU A 192 -8.14 3.45 -7.02
N ARG A 193 -9.14 2.58 -7.19
CA ARG A 193 -9.68 1.77 -6.10
C ARG A 193 -8.64 0.89 -5.43
N ALA A 194 -7.78 0.23 -6.22
CA ALA A 194 -6.74 -0.65 -5.69
C ALA A 194 -5.80 0.15 -4.78
N PHE A 195 -5.31 1.29 -5.25
CA PHE A 195 -4.42 2.14 -4.45
C PHE A 195 -5.11 2.67 -3.18
N ASP A 196 -6.35 3.16 -3.29
CA ASP A 196 -7.13 3.65 -2.15
C ASP A 196 -7.39 2.58 -1.09
N SER A 197 -7.38 1.29 -1.49
CA SER A 197 -7.60 0.17 -0.57
C SER A 197 -6.37 -0.24 0.25
N TYR A 198 -5.15 0.08 -0.20
CA TYR A 198 -3.93 -0.43 0.42
C TYR A 198 -3.78 -0.01 1.87
N LYS A 199 -3.75 1.30 2.11
CA LYS A 199 -3.60 1.85 3.46
C LYS A 199 -4.67 1.34 4.44
N PRO A 200 -5.98 1.45 4.15
CA PRO A 200 -6.97 0.96 5.11
C PRO A 200 -6.93 -0.56 5.29
N CYS A 201 -6.65 -1.34 4.23
CA CYS A 201 -6.46 -2.79 4.37
C CYS A 201 -5.21 -3.17 5.16
N TYR A 202 -4.16 -2.34 5.17
CA TYR A 202 -2.97 -2.58 5.99
C TYR A 202 -3.17 -2.15 7.45
N ILE A 203 -3.76 -0.98 7.68
CA ILE A 203 -3.98 -0.47 9.04
C ILE A 203 -4.98 -1.34 9.78
N ARG A 204 -6.10 -1.69 9.16
CA ARG A 204 -7.15 -2.48 9.80
C ARG A 204 -7.99 -3.17 8.73
N PRO A 205 -7.58 -4.37 8.25
CA PRO A 205 -8.32 -5.08 7.22
C PRO A 205 -9.78 -5.28 7.62
N TYR A 206 -10.02 -5.70 8.87
CA TYR A 206 -11.34 -5.90 9.46
C TYR A 206 -11.38 -5.42 10.92
N PRO A 207 -12.58 -5.10 11.49
CA PRO A 207 -12.71 -4.62 12.87
C PRO A 207 -12.07 -5.53 13.93
N GLU A 208 -12.13 -6.85 13.71
CA GLU A 208 -11.65 -7.89 14.63
C GLU A 208 -10.14 -8.21 14.48
N VAL A 209 -9.48 -7.62 13.47
CA VAL A 209 -8.10 -7.97 13.10
C VAL A 209 -7.12 -6.97 13.69
N ALA A 210 -6.02 -7.50 14.21
CA ALA A 210 -4.93 -6.68 14.72
C ALA A 210 -4.37 -5.77 13.63
N SER A 211 -4.21 -4.49 13.96
CA SER A 211 -3.54 -3.54 13.09
C SER A 211 -2.08 -3.93 12.82
N ILE A 212 -1.57 -3.61 11.63
CA ILE A 212 -0.12 -3.63 11.36
C ILE A 212 0.67 -2.80 12.38
N CYS A 213 0.05 -1.77 12.96
CA CYS A 213 0.66 -0.93 14.00
C CYS A 213 0.98 -1.68 15.30
N HIS A 214 0.40 -2.85 15.52
CA HIS A 214 0.66 -3.68 16.70
C HIS A 214 1.61 -4.85 16.40
N MET A 215 2.30 -4.82 15.26
CA MET A 215 3.32 -5.81 14.91
C MET A 215 4.66 -5.50 15.55
N THR A 216 5.51 -6.52 15.63
CA THR A 216 6.91 -6.31 15.97
C THR A 216 7.62 -5.57 14.82
N ARG A 217 8.62 -4.75 15.12
CA ARG A 217 9.45 -4.10 14.08
C ARG A 217 10.10 -5.12 13.14
N ARG A 218 10.41 -6.33 13.63
CA ARG A 218 10.92 -7.45 12.82
C ARG A 218 9.89 -7.92 11.80
N ASP A 219 8.66 -8.25 12.23
CA ASP A 219 7.59 -8.67 11.33
C ASP A 219 7.30 -7.59 10.29
N TRP A 220 7.32 -6.32 10.71
CA TRP A 220 7.17 -5.18 9.79
C TRP A 220 8.28 -5.13 8.74
N LEU A 221 9.55 -5.25 9.14
CA LEU A 221 10.66 -5.27 8.19
C LEU A 221 10.50 -6.45 7.21
N ARG A 222 10.18 -7.65 7.71
CA ARG A 222 9.94 -8.81 6.86
C ARG A 222 8.82 -8.55 5.86
N ILE A 223 7.69 -8.01 6.33
CA ILE A 223 6.56 -7.65 5.46
C ILE A 223 7.03 -6.65 4.42
N PHE A 224 7.56 -5.49 4.82
CA PHE A 224 8.01 -4.43 3.92
C PHE A 224 8.95 -4.96 2.84
N TRP A 225 9.98 -5.72 3.22
CA TRP A 225 10.96 -6.25 2.28
C TRP A 225 10.39 -7.36 1.38
N THR A 226 9.48 -8.20 1.89
CA THR A 226 8.71 -9.14 1.06
C THR A 226 7.81 -8.40 0.08
N LEU A 227 7.11 -7.34 0.49
CA LEU A 227 6.30 -6.56 -0.44
C LEU A 227 7.19 -5.94 -1.51
N LYS A 228 8.32 -5.37 -1.09
CA LYS A 228 9.32 -4.75 -1.96
C LYS A 228 9.91 -5.66 -3.04
N THR A 229 10.07 -6.96 -2.80
CA THR A 229 10.53 -7.87 -3.87
C THR A 229 9.49 -8.05 -4.96
N ALA A 230 8.19 -8.05 -4.62
CA ALA A 230 7.07 -8.07 -5.57
C ALA A 230 7.12 -6.88 -6.56
N PHE A 231 7.68 -5.77 -6.09
CA PHE A 231 7.63 -4.46 -6.72
C PHE A 231 8.71 -4.22 -7.78
N ILE A 232 9.81 -4.97 -7.77
CA ILE A 232 10.92 -4.81 -8.72
C ILE A 232 10.49 -5.12 -10.17
N ALA A 233 9.37 -5.82 -10.36
CA ALA A 233 8.83 -6.16 -11.69
C ALA A 233 8.08 -5.01 -12.41
N SER A 234 7.69 -3.92 -11.74
CA SER A 234 6.84 -2.85 -12.34
C SER A 234 7.07 -1.45 -11.73
N ALA A 235 8.20 -0.82 -12.05
CA ALA A 235 8.79 0.30 -11.31
C ALA A 235 7.86 1.49 -10.93
N PRO A 236 6.95 2.03 -11.77
CA PRO A 236 6.17 3.22 -11.39
C PRO A 236 4.97 2.91 -10.47
N ILE A 237 4.23 1.83 -10.74
CA ILE A 237 3.07 1.40 -9.92
C ILE A 237 3.53 0.82 -8.59
N ALA A 238 4.69 0.17 -8.65
CA ALA A 238 5.34 -0.37 -7.49
C ALA A 238 5.66 0.68 -6.43
N TYR A 239 5.97 1.87 -6.91
CA TYR A 239 6.36 2.98 -6.06
C TYR A 239 5.20 3.47 -5.17
N SER A 240 4.09 3.92 -5.75
CA SER A 240 2.96 4.50 -5.01
C SER A 240 2.38 3.51 -4.00
N SER A 241 2.47 2.22 -4.33
CA SER A 241 2.06 1.13 -3.47
C SER A 241 2.98 0.94 -2.25
N LEU A 242 4.31 1.01 -2.42
CA LEU A 242 5.27 0.98 -1.31
C LEU A 242 5.19 2.23 -0.45
N GLN A 243 4.94 3.39 -1.06
CA GLN A 243 4.69 4.62 -0.32
C GLN A 243 3.50 4.45 0.63
N ASN A 244 2.42 3.81 0.21
CA ASN A 244 1.29 3.51 1.10
C ASN A 244 1.69 2.61 2.29
N VAL A 245 2.65 1.69 2.11
CA VAL A 245 3.19 0.86 3.21
C VAL A 245 4.01 1.72 4.18
N VAL A 246 4.87 2.59 3.66
CA VAL A 246 5.69 3.52 4.44
C VAL A 246 4.82 4.54 5.19
N ASP A 247 3.83 5.12 4.53
CA ASP A 247 2.89 6.08 5.14
C ASP A 247 2.10 5.41 6.26
N THR A 248 1.65 4.18 6.04
CA THR A 248 1.00 3.36 7.08
C THR A 248 1.92 3.19 8.29
N PHE A 249 3.20 2.90 8.06
CA PHE A 249 4.19 2.76 9.12
C PHE A 249 4.43 4.06 9.90
N ASN A 250 4.57 5.18 9.18
CA ASN A 250 4.76 6.49 9.79
C ASN A 250 3.55 6.88 10.67
N GLU A 251 2.34 6.45 10.33
CA GLU A 251 1.17 6.67 11.17
C GLU A 251 1.16 5.80 12.43
N CYS A 252 1.66 4.57 12.34
CA CYS A 252 1.67 3.61 13.44
C CYS A 252 2.53 4.02 14.65
N SER A 253 3.38 5.05 14.53
CA SER A 253 4.23 5.55 15.62
C SER A 253 4.96 4.42 16.36
N MET A 254 5.43 3.40 15.60
CA MET A 254 6.09 2.22 16.14
C MET A 254 7.29 2.66 16.98
N ASP A 255 7.32 2.25 18.25
CA ASP A 255 8.24 2.75 19.28
C ASP A 255 9.72 2.82 18.85
N THR A 256 10.37 3.84 19.39
CA THR A 256 11.62 4.48 18.95
C THR A 256 12.90 3.79 19.41
N GLU A 257 13.05 2.49 19.21
CA GLU A 257 14.38 1.87 19.35
C GLU A 257 14.88 1.40 17.99
N ALA A 258 15.24 2.36 17.11
CA ALA A 258 15.94 2.08 15.84
C ALA A 258 17.27 1.34 16.06
N ASN A 259 17.81 1.43 17.28
CA ASN A 259 19.09 0.84 17.66
C ASN A 259 19.09 -0.69 17.62
N ASP A 260 17.98 -1.35 17.94
CA ASP A 260 17.94 -2.82 17.98
C ASP A 260 18.20 -3.48 16.62
N PHE A 261 17.89 -2.79 15.53
CA PHE A 261 18.06 -3.31 14.17
C PHE A 261 19.19 -2.63 13.39
N GLY A 262 19.97 -1.74 14.04
CA GLY A 262 21.05 -0.99 13.39
C GLY A 262 22.12 -1.85 12.72
N HIS A 263 22.20 -3.14 13.05
CA HIS A 263 23.13 -4.12 12.48
C HIS A 263 22.62 -4.81 11.20
N ILE A 264 21.32 -4.68 10.86
CA ILE A 264 20.73 -5.23 9.63
C ILE A 264 19.90 -4.21 8.84
N PHE A 265 19.65 -3.02 9.40
CA PHE A 265 18.85 -1.97 8.80
C PHE A 265 19.42 -0.60 9.18
N LYS A 266 19.53 0.30 8.20
CA LYS A 266 19.90 1.70 8.39
C LYS A 266 19.01 2.58 7.54
N GLU A 267 18.71 3.74 8.09
CA GLU A 267 17.93 4.77 7.44
C GLU A 267 18.73 6.07 7.43
N PHE A 268 18.72 6.73 6.28
CA PHE A 268 19.48 7.94 6.00
C PHE A 268 18.53 9.00 5.45
N LYS A 269 18.73 10.23 5.87
CA LYS A 269 18.21 11.40 5.17
C LYS A 269 19.33 11.99 4.32
N LEU A 270 19.07 12.10 3.02
CA LEU A 270 19.99 12.71 2.05
C LEU A 270 19.44 14.06 1.60
N THR A 271 20.31 15.07 1.56
CA THR A 271 20.03 16.34 0.89
C THR A 271 20.64 16.29 -0.50
N ILE A 272 19.82 16.63 -1.49
CA ILE A 272 20.16 16.54 -2.91
C ILE A 272 20.08 17.93 -3.52
N ASP A 273 21.18 18.39 -4.10
CA ASP A 273 21.24 19.61 -4.90
C ASP A 273 20.80 19.30 -6.34
N LEU A 274 19.86 20.11 -6.86
CA LEU A 274 19.35 20.03 -8.22
C LEU A 274 20.22 20.90 -9.13
N ILE A 275 21.12 20.28 -9.90
CA ILE A 275 22.15 20.98 -10.68
C ILE A 275 21.58 21.48 -12.01
N ASP A 276 21.18 20.55 -12.87
CA ASP A 276 20.66 20.83 -14.22
C ASP A 276 19.25 20.27 -14.34
N THR A 277 18.34 20.82 -13.54
CA THR A 277 16.97 20.31 -13.44
C THR A 277 15.97 21.45 -13.69
N PRO A 278 15.17 21.42 -14.77
CA PRO A 278 14.17 22.44 -15.07
C PRO A 278 12.90 22.32 -14.20
N TRP A 279 12.97 22.58 -12.88
CA TRP A 279 11.83 22.32 -11.99
C TRP A 279 11.61 23.42 -10.92
N ASP A 280 10.46 24.09 -10.99
CA ASP A 280 9.93 24.99 -9.95
C ASP A 280 8.88 24.31 -9.05
N ASN A 281 8.21 23.25 -9.53
CA ASN A 281 7.04 22.65 -8.85
C ASN A 281 7.05 21.11 -8.97
N LEU A 282 8.01 20.44 -8.31
CA LEU A 282 7.97 18.99 -8.15
C LEU A 282 6.74 18.59 -7.32
N ASN A 283 5.83 17.80 -7.89
CA ASN A 283 4.81 17.14 -7.08
C ASN A 283 5.41 15.92 -6.35
N LYS A 284 4.68 15.36 -5.39
CA LYS A 284 5.16 14.24 -4.55
C LYS A 284 5.58 13.04 -5.41
N ASP A 285 4.72 12.60 -6.34
CA ASP A 285 4.98 11.45 -7.22
C ASP A 285 6.26 11.61 -8.04
N GLN A 286 6.55 12.82 -8.52
CA GLN A 286 7.76 13.11 -9.27
C GLN A 286 9.01 13.09 -8.40
N SER A 287 8.96 13.76 -7.23
CA SER A 287 10.05 13.77 -6.24
C SER A 287 10.45 12.36 -5.83
N ASP A 288 9.44 11.53 -5.66
CA ASP A 288 9.51 10.14 -5.28
C ASP A 288 10.14 9.23 -6.34
N GLN A 289 9.73 9.37 -7.60
CA GLN A 289 10.36 8.66 -8.71
C GLN A 289 11.84 9.03 -8.86
N ILE A 290 12.19 10.30 -8.61
CA ILE A 290 13.58 10.77 -8.59
C ILE A 290 14.34 10.11 -7.43
N ALA A 291 13.77 10.09 -6.22
CA ALA A 291 14.39 9.48 -5.04
C ALA A 291 14.75 8.01 -5.27
N VAL A 292 13.85 7.22 -5.86
CA VAL A 292 14.12 5.81 -6.19
C VAL A 292 15.25 5.67 -7.19
N ARG A 293 15.27 6.48 -8.25
CA ARG A 293 16.32 6.40 -9.28
C ARG A 293 17.68 6.82 -8.72
N ILE A 294 17.71 7.85 -7.87
CA ILE A 294 18.90 8.25 -7.12
C ILE A 294 19.39 7.11 -6.23
N ALA A 295 18.50 6.54 -5.42
CA ALA A 295 18.83 5.42 -4.55
C ALA A 295 19.31 4.19 -5.33
N HIS A 296 18.75 3.93 -6.52
CA HIS A 296 19.23 2.88 -7.40
C HIS A 296 20.68 3.12 -7.84
N GLN A 297 21.05 4.35 -8.16
CA GLN A 297 22.43 4.69 -8.54
C GLN A 297 23.38 4.62 -7.34
N ILE A 298 22.97 5.11 -6.17
CA ILE A 298 23.73 4.94 -4.92
C ILE A 298 23.95 3.46 -4.62
N ALA A 299 22.89 2.65 -4.74
CA ALA A 299 22.95 1.21 -4.59
C ALA A 299 23.95 0.58 -5.57
N ARG A 300 23.98 1.00 -6.84
CA ARG A 300 24.98 0.49 -7.80
C ARG A 300 26.42 0.84 -7.42
N ILE A 301 26.64 1.99 -6.79
CA ILE A 301 27.96 2.45 -6.35
C ILE A 301 28.41 1.70 -5.09
N ALA A 302 27.50 1.48 -4.13
CA ALA A 302 27.83 0.97 -2.81
C ALA A 302 27.57 -0.54 -2.62
N LEU A 303 26.54 -1.08 -3.28
CA LEU A 303 26.00 -2.43 -3.09
C LEU A 303 26.40 -3.34 -4.25
N ALA A 304 27.45 -4.14 -4.05
CA ALA A 304 27.76 -5.30 -4.88
C ALA A 304 28.11 -6.48 -3.95
N PRO A 305 27.45 -7.65 -4.07
CA PRO A 305 26.48 -8.08 -5.09
C PRO A 305 25.01 -7.76 -4.75
N PRO A 306 24.15 -7.50 -5.77
CA PRO A 306 22.79 -6.96 -5.62
C PRO A 306 21.75 -7.88 -4.96
N GLN A 307 22.07 -9.15 -4.69
CA GLN A 307 21.09 -10.11 -4.16
C GLN A 307 20.97 -10.11 -2.64
N ARG A 308 21.99 -9.62 -1.91
CA ARG A 308 22.00 -9.66 -0.45
C ARG A 308 21.38 -8.41 0.19
N TRP A 309 21.51 -7.27 -0.47
CA TRP A 309 21.20 -5.97 0.12
C TRP A 309 19.93 -5.38 -0.46
N GLY A 310 19.03 -4.93 0.42
CA GLY A 310 17.83 -4.19 0.05
C GLY A 310 18.07 -2.70 0.17
N TRP A 311 17.51 -1.90 -0.74
CA TRP A 311 17.52 -0.43 -0.64
C TRP A 311 16.19 0.14 -1.10
N TYR A 312 15.57 1.09 -0.38
CA TYR A 312 14.36 1.81 -0.78
C TYR A 312 14.56 3.30 -0.57
N ALA A 313 13.93 4.15 -1.39
CA ALA A 313 13.92 5.58 -1.10
C ALA A 313 12.62 6.26 -1.55
N TYR A 314 12.31 7.36 -0.88
CA TYR A 314 11.19 8.24 -1.20
C TYR A 314 11.56 9.70 -0.95
N GLY A 315 10.85 10.60 -1.63
CA GLY A 315 11.02 12.03 -1.46
C GLY A 315 10.29 12.55 -0.23
N ILE A 316 10.93 13.44 0.51
CA ILE A 316 10.31 14.16 1.64
C ILE A 316 9.70 15.45 1.09
N PRO A 317 8.41 15.75 1.39
CA PRO A 317 7.84 17.06 1.09
C PRO A 317 8.63 18.14 1.83
N LEU A 318 9.35 19.00 1.09
CA LEU A 318 9.95 20.17 1.70
C LEU A 318 8.87 21.23 1.89
N THR A 319 8.61 21.62 3.15
CA THR A 319 7.70 22.72 3.49
C THR A 319 8.21 24.08 3.00
N SER A 320 9.49 24.16 2.62
CA SER A 320 10.12 25.31 1.96
C SER A 320 11.28 24.81 1.10
N MET A 321 11.33 25.22 -0.17
CA MET A 321 12.52 25.01 -1.01
C MET A 321 13.72 25.71 -0.36
N GLN A 322 14.65 24.93 0.18
CA GLN A 322 15.91 25.44 0.68
C GLN A 322 16.89 25.57 -0.49
N HIS A 323 17.71 26.62 -0.44
CA HIS A 323 18.83 26.78 -1.36
C HIS A 323 20.09 26.29 -0.66
N SER A 324 20.91 25.55 -1.40
CA SER A 324 22.24 25.17 -0.93
C SER A 324 23.10 26.43 -0.75
N PRO A 325 24.21 26.35 -0.01
CA PRO A 325 25.17 27.46 0.10
C PRO A 325 25.71 27.93 -1.26
N THR A 326 25.63 27.10 -2.30
CA THR A 326 26.03 27.42 -3.68
C THR A 326 24.88 27.91 -4.56
N GLY A 327 23.68 28.08 -4.00
CA GLY A 327 22.51 28.61 -4.70
C GLY A 327 21.69 27.58 -5.49
N TYR A 328 22.00 26.28 -5.40
CA TYR A 328 21.16 25.24 -6.01
C TYR A 328 19.91 25.02 -5.18
N LYS A 329 18.80 24.70 -5.84
CA LYS A 329 17.61 24.18 -5.15
C LYS A 329 17.93 22.84 -4.52
N GLN A 330 17.33 22.58 -3.38
CA GLN A 330 17.50 21.30 -2.69
C GLN A 330 16.19 20.52 -2.61
N MET A 331 16.32 19.20 -2.62
CA MET A 331 15.29 18.26 -2.19
C MET A 331 15.87 17.33 -1.11
N ALA A 332 15.01 16.76 -0.28
CA ALA A 332 15.42 15.74 0.68
C ALA A 332 14.80 14.39 0.31
N ILE A 333 15.58 13.32 0.46
CA ILE A 333 15.12 11.95 0.28
C ILE A 333 15.45 11.13 1.52
N GLU A 334 14.60 10.18 1.86
CA GLU A 334 14.91 9.15 2.85
C GLU A 334 15.33 7.89 2.12
N LEU A 335 16.48 7.33 2.50
CA LEU A 335 17.08 6.12 1.95
C LEU A 335 17.16 5.07 3.04
N LEU A 336 16.48 3.95 2.82
CA LEU A 336 16.50 2.77 3.66
C LEU A 336 17.45 1.75 3.04
N VAL A 337 18.36 1.16 3.82
CA VAL A 337 19.28 0.10 3.39
C VAL A 337 19.21 -1.06 4.38
N ALA A 338 19.20 -2.29 3.89
CA ALA A 338 19.06 -3.47 4.75
C ALA A 338 19.83 -4.71 4.27
N ASP A 339 20.23 -5.56 5.21
CA ASP A 339 20.71 -6.93 5.00
C ASP A 339 19.51 -7.88 4.89
N LEU A 340 19.13 -8.28 3.68
CA LEU A 340 17.93 -9.10 3.44
C LEU A 340 18.04 -10.48 4.12
N PRO A 341 19.17 -11.22 4.02
CA PRO A 341 19.39 -12.41 4.83
C PRO A 341 19.28 -12.18 6.34
N GLY A 342 19.75 -11.05 6.85
CA GLY A 342 19.64 -10.71 8.27
C GLY A 342 18.19 -10.48 8.72
N ILE A 343 17.33 -10.01 7.82
CA ILE A 343 15.88 -9.88 8.05
C ILE A 343 15.18 -11.25 8.01
N VAL A 344 15.64 -12.15 7.13
CA VAL A 344 15.00 -13.45 6.85
C VAL A 344 15.43 -14.55 7.84
N ASN A 345 16.73 -14.74 8.08
CA ASN A 345 17.25 -15.88 8.85
C ASN A 345 17.41 -15.59 10.35
N GLU A 346 16.76 -16.40 11.19
CA GLU A 346 16.81 -16.33 12.66
C GLU A 346 18.18 -16.65 13.31
N THR A 347 19.17 -17.15 12.57
CA THR A 347 20.43 -17.64 13.16
C THR A 347 21.50 -16.57 13.37
N LEU A 348 21.23 -15.32 13.00
CA LEU A 348 22.16 -14.19 13.17
C LEU A 348 21.52 -13.09 14.03
N VAL A 349 20.94 -13.45 15.17
CA VAL A 349 21.18 -12.60 16.34
C VAL A 349 22.51 -13.08 16.93
N PRO A 350 23.66 -12.58 16.44
CA PRO A 350 24.82 -12.69 17.28
C PRO A 350 24.51 -11.94 18.58
N PRO A 351 25.01 -12.39 19.73
CA PRO A 351 24.67 -11.84 21.03
C PRO A 351 25.00 -10.35 21.10
N VAL A 352 24.02 -9.46 20.90
CA VAL A 352 23.95 -7.98 21.14
C VAL A 352 25.16 -7.11 20.71
N ASN A 353 26.25 -7.69 20.21
CA ASN A 353 27.59 -7.09 20.17
C ASN A 353 28.44 -7.49 18.96
N ILE A 354 27.88 -8.18 17.97
CA ILE A 354 28.62 -8.45 16.73
C ILE A 354 28.06 -7.55 15.63
N THR A 355 28.86 -6.54 15.30
CA THR A 355 28.70 -5.70 14.13
C THR A 355 28.68 -6.58 12.88
N ASN A 356 27.66 -6.43 12.05
CA ASN A 356 27.66 -7.02 10.71
C ASN A 356 28.71 -6.26 9.88
N VAL A 357 29.94 -6.78 9.86
CA VAL A 357 31.11 -6.11 9.28
C VAL A 357 30.85 -5.76 7.81
N GLU A 358 30.25 -6.66 7.04
CA GLU A 358 29.91 -6.41 5.64
C GLU A 358 28.86 -5.30 5.47
N PHE A 359 27.84 -5.26 6.33
CA PHE A 359 26.84 -4.20 6.30
C PHE A 359 27.44 -2.84 6.65
N ASN A 360 28.29 -2.79 7.69
CA ASN A 360 29.00 -1.56 8.06
C ASN A 360 29.96 -1.09 6.96
N GLU A 361 30.64 -2.00 6.27
CA GLU A 361 31.48 -1.65 5.11
C GLU A 361 30.68 -0.98 3.99
N ILE A 362 29.46 -1.45 3.73
CA ILE A 362 28.56 -0.83 2.76
C ILE A 362 28.20 0.58 3.18
N ILE A 363 27.82 0.76 4.45
CA ILE A 363 27.47 2.08 4.94
C ILE A 363 28.67 3.04 4.84
N MET A 364 29.86 2.58 5.24
CA MET A 364 31.11 3.36 5.09
C MET A 364 31.43 3.71 3.64
N ARG A 365 31.08 2.85 2.66
CA ARG A 365 31.26 3.19 1.23
C ARG A 365 30.35 4.34 0.82
N ILE A 366 29.10 4.36 1.28
CA ILE A 366 28.15 5.45 1.01
C ILE A 366 28.67 6.75 1.66
N GLU A 367 29.03 6.71 2.95
CA GLU A 367 29.60 7.85 3.67
C GLU A 367 30.81 8.44 2.94
N ASN A 368 31.77 7.59 2.59
CA ASN A 368 32.99 8.02 1.90
C ASN A 368 32.68 8.60 0.51
N ALA A 369 31.66 8.10 -0.19
CA ALA A 369 31.25 8.65 -1.47
C ALA A 369 30.63 10.05 -1.32
N VAL A 370 29.85 10.29 -0.26
CA VAL A 370 29.33 11.63 0.10
C VAL A 370 30.49 12.56 0.46
N ILE A 371 31.34 12.19 1.43
CA ILE A 371 32.47 13.04 1.90
C ILE A 371 33.40 13.45 0.74
N LYS A 372 33.64 12.54 -0.21
CA LYS A 372 34.52 12.80 -1.36
C LYS A 372 33.84 13.58 -2.49
N GLY A 373 32.53 13.85 -2.41
CA GLY A 373 31.77 14.50 -3.48
C GLY A 373 31.64 13.63 -4.74
N ASN A 374 31.64 12.30 -4.58
CA ASN A 374 31.61 11.35 -5.70
C ASN A 374 30.19 10.93 -6.12
N LEU A 375 29.16 11.43 -5.44
CA LEU A 375 27.75 11.11 -5.71
C LEU A 375 27.10 12.17 -6.60
N LEU A 376 27.64 12.33 -7.81
CA LEU A 376 26.98 13.05 -8.90
C LEU A 376 26.18 12.05 -9.72
N ILE A 377 24.86 12.19 -9.69
CA ILE A 377 23.92 11.22 -10.22
C ILE A 377 23.20 11.83 -11.41
N GLN A 378 23.37 11.19 -12.56
CA GLN A 378 22.66 11.55 -13.79
C GLN A 378 21.53 10.56 -14.04
N ILE A 379 20.32 11.09 -14.18
CA ILE A 379 19.13 10.33 -14.59
C ILE A 379 18.45 11.09 -15.73
N ASP A 380 17.51 10.46 -16.43
CA ASP A 380 16.91 11.00 -17.67
C ASP A 380 16.43 12.47 -17.58
N ASN A 381 16.06 12.92 -16.37
CA ASN A 381 15.44 14.22 -16.13
C ASN A 381 16.36 15.26 -15.46
N GLY A 382 17.66 15.00 -15.35
CA GLY A 382 18.63 15.99 -14.88
C GLY A 382 19.82 15.42 -14.12
N THR A 383 20.61 16.34 -13.58
CA THR A 383 21.81 16.06 -12.79
C THR A 383 21.57 16.41 -11.33
N TYR A 384 21.87 15.48 -10.44
CA TYR A 384 21.59 15.55 -9.01
C TYR A 384 22.87 15.30 -8.22
N TYR A 385 23.13 16.10 -7.20
CA TYR A 385 24.33 15.95 -6.38
C TYR A 385 23.94 15.70 -4.92
N VAL A 386 24.44 14.60 -4.34
CA VAL A 386 24.20 14.31 -2.92
C VAL A 386 25.12 15.21 -2.09
N SER A 387 24.58 16.30 -1.56
CA SER A 387 25.34 17.31 -0.82
C SER A 387 25.46 17.02 0.66
N GLN A 388 24.52 16.27 1.24
CA GLN A 388 24.51 15.93 2.65
C GLN A 388 23.90 14.55 2.91
N MET A 389 24.36 13.88 3.96
CA MET A 389 23.78 12.66 4.50
C MET A 389 23.76 12.72 6.03
N THR A 390 22.65 12.32 6.63
CA THR A 390 22.49 12.17 8.09
C THR A 390 21.83 10.84 8.41
N TYR A 391 22.22 10.21 9.53
CA TYR A 391 21.56 9.00 10.02
C TYR A 391 20.26 9.32 10.74
N CYS A 392 19.23 8.52 10.50
CA CYS A 392 17.96 8.59 11.23
C CYS A 392 18.02 7.69 12.48
N LEU A 393 17.63 8.23 13.64
CA LEU A 393 17.55 7.51 14.92
C LEU A 393 16.13 6.99 15.21
N ASP A 394 15.16 7.38 14.40
CA ASP A 394 13.79 6.93 14.47
C ASP A 394 13.20 6.77 13.07
N ALA A 395 12.09 6.04 13.01
CA ALA A 395 11.32 5.68 11.83
C ALA A 395 10.82 6.86 10.98
N LYS A 396 10.69 8.05 11.57
CA LYS A 396 10.23 9.27 10.90
C LYS A 396 11.38 10.24 10.61
N CYS A 397 12.61 9.82 10.92
CA CYS A 397 13.82 10.63 10.83
C CYS A 397 13.69 12.02 11.50
N TYR A 398 12.95 12.11 12.62
CA TYR A 398 12.83 13.36 13.39
C TYR A 398 14.07 13.63 14.24
N ALA A 399 14.67 12.57 14.76
CA ALA A 399 15.96 12.57 15.43
C ALA A 399 17.01 12.04 14.44
N THR A 400 18.09 12.82 14.27
CA THR A 400 19.22 12.42 13.45
C THR A 400 20.51 12.41 14.25
N THR A 401 21.48 11.63 13.78
CA THR A 401 22.86 11.65 14.27
C THR A 401 23.82 11.76 13.09
N GLU A 402 25.10 12.04 13.39
CA GLU A 402 26.24 12.01 12.47
C GLU A 402 25.97 12.60 11.08
N ASN A 403 26.46 13.82 10.87
CA ASN A 403 26.26 14.55 9.63
C ASN A 403 27.48 14.47 8.72
N TYR A 404 27.29 13.98 7.51
CA TYR A 404 28.30 13.91 6.45
C TYR A 404 27.94 14.94 5.38
N SER A 405 28.87 15.84 5.08
CA SER A 405 28.68 16.87 4.06
C SER A 405 29.71 16.69 2.95
N ALA A 406 29.23 16.76 1.72
CA ALA A 406 30.08 16.77 0.54
C ALA A 406 30.71 18.16 0.36
N PRO A 407 31.85 18.28 -0.34
CA PRO A 407 32.33 19.58 -0.79
C PRO A 407 31.27 20.26 -1.68
N PRO A 408 31.22 21.60 -1.73
CA PRO A 408 30.34 22.32 -2.64
C PRO A 408 30.49 21.81 -4.07
N TYR A 409 29.38 21.58 -4.77
CA TYR A 409 29.46 21.15 -6.17
C TYR A 409 30.15 22.24 -7.00
N ALA A 410 31.22 21.85 -7.68
CA ALA A 410 31.94 22.67 -8.63
C ALA A 410 31.98 21.91 -9.96
N PRO A 411 31.43 22.46 -11.06
CA PRO A 411 31.52 21.85 -12.37
C PRO A 411 33.00 21.60 -12.71
N LYS A 412 33.35 20.37 -13.07
CA LYS A 412 34.66 20.08 -13.64
C LYS A 412 34.62 20.53 -15.09
N ASN A 413 35.32 21.63 -15.38
CA ASN A 413 35.49 22.18 -16.74
C ASN A 413 36.05 21.15 -17.72
#